data_AF-A0A3P8GN95-F1
#
_entry.id   AF-A0A3P8GN95-F1
#
_cell.length_a   1.000
_cell.length_b   1.000
_cell.length_c   1.000
_cell.angle_alpha   90.00
_cell.angle_beta   90.00
_cell.angle_gamma   90.00
#
_symmetry.space_group_name_H-M   'P 1'
#
loop_
_entity.id
_entity.type
_entity.pdbx_description
1 polymer ?
#
loop_
_entity_poly.entity_id
_entity_poly.type
_entity_poly.pdbx_seq_one_letter_code
_entity_poly.pdbx_strand_id
1 'polypeptide(L)'
;MMGGLNTKVGMDNTGYEDIMGRHGLEERKEDGERFANLCAFNKLVIGGTIFPHKRVHKTTWTSPDYTTQNQIDHICINKTLRRTMKDVRTKRGTDIAPDHHFLVAKMKLKLKKHWTMGQTISQKLNTAFLQDTDKLNKFKLVLSNRFQ
;
A
#
# COMPACT_ATOMS: atom_id res chain seq x y z
N MET A 1 -3.07 1.83 6.82
CA MET A 1 -2.75 3.13 7.45
C MET A 1 -1.25 3.34 7.34
N MET A 2 -0.80 4.52 6.95
CA MET A 2 0.63 4.83 6.77
C MET A 2 0.90 6.27 7.19
N GLY A 3 2.04 6.54 7.81
CA GLY A 3 2.49 7.91 8.09
C GLY A 3 3.36 8.05 9.33
N GLY A 4 3.76 9.29 9.60
CA GLY A 4 4.46 9.70 10.81
C GLY A 4 3.49 9.89 11.95
N LEU A 5 3.44 8.89 12.83
CA LEU A 5 2.50 8.83 13.94
C LEU A 5 3.16 9.33 15.23
N ASN A 6 4.48 9.55 15.19
CA ASN A 6 5.30 9.96 16.31
C ASN A 6 5.23 8.99 17.51
N THR A 7 4.95 7.71 17.26
CA THR A 7 4.72 6.72 18.30
C THR A 7 5.75 5.60 18.29
N LYS A 8 6.20 5.19 19.48
CA LYS A 8 7.16 4.09 19.67
C LYS A 8 6.45 2.84 20.18
N VAL A 9 6.31 1.85 19.30
CA VAL A 9 5.56 0.61 19.59
C VAL A 9 6.39 -0.47 20.29
N GLY A 10 7.71 -0.37 20.20
CA GLY A 10 8.63 -1.30 20.85
C GLY A 10 8.68 -2.71 20.26
N MET A 11 9.48 -3.58 20.89
CA MET A 11 9.65 -4.99 20.52
C MET A 11 8.77 -5.96 21.31
N ASP A 12 8.36 -5.58 22.52
CA ASP A 12 7.41 -6.39 23.30
C ASP A 12 6.09 -6.45 22.54
N ASN A 13 5.57 -7.66 22.34
CA ASN A 13 4.32 -7.89 21.63
C ASN A 13 3.31 -8.69 22.48
N THR A 14 3.55 -8.79 23.79
CA THR A 14 2.66 -9.48 24.74
C THR A 14 1.25 -8.89 24.66
N GLY A 15 0.25 -9.73 24.39
CA GLY A 15 -1.15 -9.31 24.20
C GLY A 15 -1.48 -8.70 22.83
N TYR A 16 -0.49 -8.58 21.94
CA TYR A 16 -0.61 -8.02 20.59
C TYR A 16 0.01 -8.94 19.52
N GLU A 17 0.19 -10.22 19.80
CA GLU A 17 0.95 -11.17 18.96
C GLU A 17 0.36 -11.35 17.56
N ASP A 18 -0.93 -11.05 17.41
CA ASP A 18 -1.66 -11.19 16.18
C ASP A 18 -1.47 -10.01 15.22
N ILE A 19 -1.16 -8.83 15.76
CA ILE A 19 -0.93 -7.57 15.01
C ILE A 19 0.52 -7.07 15.04
N MET A 20 1.35 -7.54 15.97
CA MET A 20 2.73 -7.10 16.14
C MET A 20 3.71 -8.27 16.13
N GLY A 21 4.86 -8.04 15.51
CA GLY A 21 6.03 -8.91 15.68
C GLY A 21 6.96 -8.40 16.76
N ARG A 22 8.09 -9.11 16.94
CA ARG A 22 9.10 -8.84 17.98
C ARG A 22 10.31 -8.07 17.47
N HIS A 23 10.17 -7.40 16.33
CA HIS A 23 11.28 -6.74 15.64
C HIS A 23 11.17 -5.23 15.61
N GLY A 24 10.26 -4.62 16.38
CA GLY A 24 10.27 -3.17 16.60
C GLY A 24 11.56 -2.70 17.29
N LEU A 25 11.75 -1.38 17.34
CA LEU A 25 12.84 -0.76 18.09
C LEU A 25 12.35 -0.23 19.42
N GLU A 26 13.25 -0.32 20.42
CA GLU A 26 13.12 0.29 21.74
C GLU A 26 11.95 -0.26 22.58
N GLU A 27 11.69 0.38 23.71
CA GLU A 27 10.56 0.07 24.59
C GLU A 27 9.32 0.84 24.16
N ARG A 28 8.16 0.23 24.41
CA ARG A 28 6.87 0.84 24.14
C ARG A 28 6.57 1.92 25.19
N LYS A 29 6.12 3.08 24.72
CA LYS A 29 5.61 4.17 25.57
C LYS A 29 4.08 4.22 25.51
N GLU A 30 3.47 5.09 26.32
CA GLU A 30 2.00 5.21 26.44
C GLU A 30 1.32 5.51 25.09
N ASP A 31 1.91 6.38 24.29
CA ASP A 31 1.48 6.68 22.92
C ASP A 31 1.58 5.46 21.99
N GLY A 32 2.66 4.68 22.13
CA GLY A 32 2.83 3.39 21.47
C GLY A 32 1.76 2.36 21.85
N GLU A 33 1.36 2.33 23.12
CA GLU A 33 0.30 1.45 23.64
C GLU A 33 -1.07 1.86 23.07
N ARG A 34 -1.39 3.15 23.06
CA ARG A 34 -2.63 3.66 22.43
C ARG A 34 -2.67 3.32 20.94
N PHE A 35 -1.52 3.42 20.26
CA PHE A 35 -1.41 3.07 18.86
C PHE A 35 -1.56 1.56 18.60
N ALA A 36 -0.96 0.71 19.45
CA ALA A 36 -1.12 -0.74 19.39
C ALA A 36 -2.58 -1.13 19.60
N ASN A 37 -3.26 -0.53 20.59
CA ASN A 37 -4.69 -0.69 20.84
C ASN A 37 -5.55 -0.31 19.63
N LEU A 38 -5.27 0.84 19.01
CA LEU A 38 -5.95 1.27 17.78
C LEU A 38 -5.78 0.22 16.66
N CYS A 39 -4.57 -0.30 16.49
CA CYS A 39 -4.27 -1.32 15.49
C CYS A 39 -4.99 -2.64 15.82
N ALA A 40 -5.01 -3.07 17.07
CA ALA A 40 -5.70 -4.28 17.52
C ALA A 40 -7.21 -4.17 17.25
N PHE A 41 -7.83 -3.06 17.66
CA PHE A 41 -9.24 -2.78 17.44
C PHE A 41 -9.63 -2.84 15.95
N ASN A 42 -8.80 -2.25 15.09
CA ASN A 42 -9.04 -2.19 13.65
C ASN A 42 -8.48 -3.39 12.87
N LYS A 43 -7.95 -4.42 13.55
CA LYS A 43 -7.33 -5.60 12.93
C LYS A 43 -6.24 -5.22 11.93
N LEU A 44 -5.36 -4.29 12.32
CA LEU A 44 -4.24 -3.81 11.54
C LEU A 44 -2.93 -4.36 12.09
N VAL A 45 -2.10 -4.92 11.21
CA VAL A 45 -0.77 -5.44 11.52
C VAL A 45 0.27 -4.34 11.32
N ILE A 46 1.13 -4.11 12.32
CA ILE A 46 2.18 -3.07 12.29
C ILE A 46 3.40 -3.62 11.57
N GLY A 47 3.54 -3.31 10.27
CA GLY A 47 4.53 -3.94 9.40
C GLY A 47 5.97 -3.76 9.84
N GLY A 48 6.31 -2.61 10.43
CA GLY A 48 7.66 -2.28 10.91
C GLY A 48 8.16 -3.16 12.07
N THR A 49 7.29 -3.97 12.70
CA THR A 49 7.66 -4.90 13.77
C THR A 49 7.71 -6.36 13.33
N ILE A 50 7.30 -6.67 12.09
CA ILE A 50 7.11 -8.04 11.59
C ILE A 50 8.39 -8.69 11.08
N PHE A 51 9.27 -7.92 10.44
CA PHE A 51 10.42 -8.47 9.71
C PHE A 51 11.73 -8.26 10.48
N PRO A 52 12.59 -9.30 10.58
CA PRO A 52 13.88 -9.17 11.22
C PRO A 52 14.85 -8.36 10.34
N HIS A 53 15.22 -7.18 10.81
CA HIS A 53 16.18 -6.31 10.14
C HIS A 53 17.22 -5.72 11.10
N LYS A 54 18.35 -5.27 10.56
CA LYS A 54 19.32 -4.43 11.27
C LYS A 54 18.67 -3.09 11.65
N ARG A 55 19.09 -2.48 12.76
CA ARG A 55 18.57 -1.18 13.25
C ARG A 55 18.54 -0.12 12.15
N VAL A 56 19.57 -0.09 11.30
CA VAL A 56 19.67 0.86 10.18
C VAL A 56 18.51 0.81 9.17
N HIS A 57 17.80 -0.31 9.10
CA HIS A 57 16.65 -0.52 8.22
C HIS A 57 15.30 -0.44 8.96
N LYS A 58 15.29 -0.03 10.23
CA LYS A 58 14.09 0.14 11.06
C LYS A 58 13.92 1.57 11.57
N THR A 59 15.03 2.26 11.81
CA THR A 59 15.06 3.67 12.20
C THR A 59 14.41 4.52 11.10
N THR A 60 13.36 5.25 11.42
CA THR A 60 12.67 6.16 10.48
C THR A 60 13.03 7.63 10.73
N TRP A 61 13.56 7.93 11.92
CA TRP A 61 14.03 9.27 12.26
C TRP A 61 15.37 9.22 13.01
N THR A 62 16.27 10.15 12.70
CA THR A 62 17.55 10.36 13.37
C THR A 62 17.67 11.82 13.79
N SER A 63 18.11 12.06 15.02
CA SER A 63 18.31 13.44 15.50
C SER A 63 19.39 14.17 14.69
N PRO A 64 19.33 15.51 14.60
CA PRO A 64 20.33 16.29 13.86
C PRO A 64 21.77 16.12 14.36
N ASP A 65 21.96 15.77 15.63
CA ASP A 65 23.26 15.47 16.25
C ASP A 65 23.70 13.99 16.05
N TYR A 66 22.90 13.20 15.33
CA TYR A 66 23.12 11.78 15.04
C TYR A 66 23.18 10.84 16.24
N THR A 67 22.81 11.30 17.45
CA THR A 67 22.89 10.49 18.69
C THR A 67 21.67 9.61 18.90
N THR A 68 20.49 10.07 18.47
CA THR A 68 19.19 9.43 18.72
C THR A 68 18.61 8.89 17.42
N GLN A 69 18.08 7.67 17.46
CA GLN A 69 17.52 6.97 16.31
C GLN A 69 16.23 6.26 16.67
N ASN A 70 15.10 6.76 16.16
CA ASN A 70 13.76 6.32 16.53
C ASN A 70 13.03 5.62 15.37
N GLN A 71 12.06 4.76 15.70
CA GLN A 71 11.07 4.20 14.78
C GLN A 71 9.71 4.82 15.10
N ILE A 72 9.34 5.88 14.36
CA ILE A 72 8.16 6.71 14.63
C ILE A 72 7.19 6.82 13.45
N ASP A 73 7.62 6.33 12.29
CA ASP A 73 6.79 6.18 11.10
C ASP A 73 6.40 4.71 10.96
N HIS A 74 5.14 4.45 10.63
CA HIS A 74 4.61 3.09 10.56
C HIS A 74 3.80 2.86 9.30
N ILE A 75 3.93 1.66 8.74
CA ILE A 75 3.04 1.13 7.71
C ILE A 75 2.25 -0.01 8.33
N CYS A 76 0.94 0.14 8.37
CA CYS A 76 0.01 -0.86 8.88
C CYS A 76 -0.90 -1.38 7.78
N ILE A 77 -1.13 -2.70 7.77
CA ILE A 77 -1.96 -3.39 6.79
C ILE A 77 -3.08 -4.17 7.48
N ASN A 78 -4.23 -4.31 6.83
CA ASN A 78 -5.29 -5.18 7.36
C ASN A 78 -4.75 -6.60 7.57
N LYS A 79 -5.09 -7.20 8.71
CA LYS A 79 -4.66 -8.54 9.13
C LYS A 79 -4.96 -9.61 8.08
N THR A 80 -6.09 -9.50 7.36
CA THR A 80 -6.45 -10.41 6.27
C THR A 80 -5.47 -10.35 5.09
N LEU A 81 -4.88 -9.17 4.85
CA LEU A 81 -3.91 -8.93 3.79
C LEU A 81 -2.45 -9.06 4.26
N ARG A 82 -2.20 -9.40 5.54
CA ARG A 82 -0.85 -9.52 6.11
C ARG A 82 0.10 -10.35 5.24
N ARG A 83 -0.38 -11.47 4.69
CA ARG A 83 0.43 -12.38 3.84
C ARG A 83 0.90 -11.75 2.53
N THR A 84 0.28 -10.66 2.09
CA THR A 84 0.68 -9.91 0.89
C THR A 84 1.89 -9.03 1.15
N MET A 85 2.06 -8.53 2.37
CA MET A 85 3.23 -7.76 2.78
C MET A 85 4.43 -8.71 2.90
N LYS A 86 5.50 -8.41 2.16
CA LYS A 86 6.71 -9.23 2.06
C LYS A 86 7.91 -8.61 2.74
N ASP A 87 7.90 -7.30 2.95
CA ASP A 87 8.98 -6.56 3.58
C ASP A 87 8.45 -5.19 4.03
N VAL A 88 8.98 -4.66 5.13
CA VAL A 88 8.81 -3.26 5.54
C VAL A 88 10.12 -2.78 6.13
N ARG A 89 10.75 -1.81 5.46
CA ARG A 89 12.08 -1.34 5.85
C ARG A 89 12.32 0.10 5.47
N THR A 90 13.19 0.75 6.24
CA THR A 90 13.71 2.08 5.94
C THR A 90 14.75 2.03 4.80
N LYS A 91 14.67 3.01 3.90
CA LYS A 91 15.69 3.36 2.91
C LYS A 91 16.35 4.68 3.31
N ARG A 92 17.68 4.66 3.39
CA ARG A 92 18.54 5.83 3.67
C ARG A 92 19.19 6.30 2.37
N GLY A 93 19.54 7.58 2.28
CA GLY A 93 20.24 8.17 1.11
C GLY A 93 19.36 9.02 0.21
N THR A 94 18.42 9.76 0.79
CA THR A 94 17.61 10.75 0.07
C THR A 94 17.85 12.13 0.66
N ASP A 95 18.28 13.08 -0.17
CA ASP A 95 18.75 14.40 0.27
C ASP A 95 17.63 15.40 0.63
N ILE A 96 16.40 14.92 0.82
CA ILE A 96 15.21 15.77 0.97
C ILE A 96 14.93 16.10 2.44
N ALA A 97 15.19 15.17 3.36
CA ALA A 97 15.02 15.35 4.79
C ALA A 97 16.20 14.69 5.53
N PRO A 98 17.07 15.47 6.21
CA PRO A 98 18.28 14.91 6.82
C PRO A 98 18.00 14.05 8.04
N ASP A 99 16.86 14.27 8.70
CA ASP A 99 16.44 13.61 9.94
C ASP A 99 15.44 12.47 9.69
N HIS A 100 14.54 12.60 8.71
CA HIS A 100 13.57 11.57 8.33
C HIS A 100 14.04 10.67 7.18
N HIS A 101 13.80 9.37 7.33
CA HIS A 101 14.12 8.37 6.33
C HIS A 101 12.86 7.72 5.73
N PHE A 102 12.89 7.39 4.44
CA PHE A 102 11.76 6.76 3.78
C PHE A 102 11.47 5.35 4.29
N LEU A 103 10.24 5.13 4.74
CA LEU A 103 9.73 3.80 5.07
C LEU A 103 9.05 3.18 3.84
N VAL A 104 9.51 2.00 3.44
CA VAL A 104 9.04 1.33 2.21
C VAL A 104 8.47 -0.04 2.56
N ALA A 105 7.28 -0.35 2.03
CA ALA A 105 6.68 -1.67 2.08
C ALA A 105 6.76 -2.38 0.72
N LYS A 106 7.21 -3.63 0.72
CA LYS A 106 7.15 -4.52 -0.44
C LYS A 106 5.89 -5.38 -0.35
N MET A 107 5.05 -5.37 -1.37
CA MET A 107 3.79 -6.12 -1.38
C MET A 107 3.68 -7.02 -2.61
N LYS A 108 3.04 -8.19 -2.43
CA LYS A 108 2.67 -9.12 -3.50
C LYS A 108 1.15 -9.32 -3.48
N LEU A 109 0.46 -8.65 -4.40
CA LEU A 109 -0.99 -8.75 -4.57
C LEU A 109 -1.32 -9.81 -5.62
N LYS A 110 -2.36 -10.61 -5.36
CA LYS A 110 -3.00 -11.46 -6.36
C LYS A 110 -4.36 -10.84 -6.67
N LEU A 111 -4.44 -10.12 -7.79
CA LEU A 111 -5.68 -9.49 -8.21
C LEU A 111 -6.53 -10.50 -8.98
N LYS A 112 -7.81 -10.61 -8.64
CA LYS A 112 -8.77 -11.33 -9.48
C LYS A 112 -9.16 -10.39 -10.61
N LYS A 113 -9.03 -10.83 -11.87
CA LYS A 113 -9.53 -10.07 -13.01
C LYS A 113 -11.06 -10.04 -12.91
N HIS A 114 -11.62 -8.85 -12.71
CA HIS A 114 -13.04 -8.65 -12.93
C HIS A 114 -13.21 -8.44 -14.42
N TRP A 115 -13.79 -9.42 -15.11
CA TRP A 115 -14.27 -9.20 -16.46
C TRP A 115 -15.50 -8.32 -16.32
N THR A 116 -15.38 -7.02 -16.58
CA THR A 116 -16.54 -6.28 -17.06
C THR A 116 -16.89 -7.00 -18.34
N MET A 117 -17.96 -7.78 -18.31
CA MET A 117 -18.57 -8.27 -19.53
C MET A 117 -18.92 -6.97 -20.25
N GLY A 118 -18.04 -6.55 -21.16
CA GLY A 118 -18.40 -5.54 -22.12
C GLY A 118 -19.59 -6.17 -22.81
N GLN A 119 -20.80 -5.77 -22.43
CA GLN A 119 -21.80 -5.62 -23.45
C GLN A 119 -21.10 -4.70 -24.43
N THR A 120 -20.52 -5.28 -25.47
CA THR A 120 -20.41 -4.60 -26.74
C THR A 120 -21.87 -4.35 -27.08
N ILE A 121 -22.44 -3.29 -26.51
CA ILE A 121 -23.54 -2.60 -27.14
C ILE A 121 -22.90 -2.23 -28.45
N SER A 122 -23.13 -3.05 -29.47
CA SER A 122 -22.93 -2.65 -30.85
C SER A 122 -23.64 -1.32 -30.91
N GLN A 123 -22.87 -0.23 -30.91
CA GLN A 123 -23.44 1.10 -30.95
C GLN A 123 -24.15 1.14 -32.28
N LYS A 124 -25.47 0.95 -32.25
CA LYS A 124 -26.29 0.99 -33.44
C LYS A 124 -26.36 2.46 -33.82
N LEU A 125 -25.36 2.91 -34.57
CA LEU A 125 -25.26 4.27 -35.07
C LEU A 125 -26.55 4.56 -35.83
N ASN A 126 -27.21 5.67 -35.49
CA ASN A 126 -28.45 6.05 -36.15
C ASN A 126 -28.14 6.47 -37.59
N THR A 127 -28.43 5.60 -38.55
CA THR A 127 -28.22 5.85 -39.99
C THR A 127 -29.44 6.46 -40.67
N ALA A 128 -30.46 6.92 -39.94
CA ALA A 128 -31.73 7.39 -40.52
C ALA A 128 -31.56 8.56 -41.51
N PHE A 129 -30.47 9.33 -41.40
CA PHE A 129 -30.17 10.46 -42.28
C PHE A 129 -29.29 10.11 -43.50
N LEU A 130 -28.84 8.87 -43.63
CA LEU A 130 -28.07 8.41 -44.79
C LEU A 130 -29.05 7.90 -45.87
N GLN A 131 -29.41 8.77 -46.81
CA GLN A 131 -30.31 8.44 -47.92
C GLN A 131 -29.64 7.57 -49.00
N ASP A 132 -28.32 7.58 -49.05
CA ASP A 132 -27.50 6.87 -50.04
C ASP A 132 -27.12 5.46 -49.54
N THR A 133 -27.66 4.45 -50.21
CA THR A 133 -27.53 3.04 -49.82
C THR A 133 -26.10 2.51 -50.00
N ASP A 134 -25.38 2.99 -51.01
CA ASP A 134 -24.01 2.53 -51.30
C ASP A 134 -23.01 3.07 -50.28
N LYS A 135 -23.18 4.33 -49.87
CA LYS A 135 -22.37 4.92 -48.78
C LYS A 135 -22.62 4.22 -47.45
N LEU A 136 -23.86 3.81 -47.17
CA LEU A 136 -24.22 3.10 -45.95
C LEU A 136 -23.58 1.70 -45.89
N ASN A 137 -23.56 0.98 -47.01
CA ASN A 137 -22.91 -0.33 -47.09
C ASN A 137 -21.39 -0.23 -46.93
N LYS A 138 -20.77 0.76 -47.57
CA LYS A 138 -19.33 1.03 -47.41
C LYS A 138 -18.97 1.40 -45.98
N PHE A 139 -19.78 2.24 -45.33
CA PHE A 139 -19.57 2.64 -43.94
C PHE A 139 -19.65 1.46 -42.96
N LYS A 140 -20.65 0.57 -43.14
CA LYS A 140 -20.77 -0.66 -42.34
C LYS A 140 -19.58 -1.59 -42.51
N LEU A 141 -19.09 -1.76 -43.74
CA LEU A 141 -17.98 -2.65 -44.06
C LEU A 141 -16.64 -2.13 -43.51
N VAL A 142 -16.43 -0.80 -43.51
CA VAL A 142 -15.26 -0.18 -42.86
C VAL A 142 -15.33 -0.34 -41.34
N LEU A 143 -16.51 -0.17 -40.74
CA LEU A 143 -16.69 -0.36 -39.30
C LEU A 143 -16.42 -1.81 -38.86
N SER A 144 -16.92 -2.81 -39.60
CA SER A 144 -16.69 -4.22 -39.24
C SER A 144 -15.21 -4.61 -39.28
N ASN A 145 -14.45 -4.06 -40.23
CA ASN A 145 -13.03 -4.41 -40.42
C ASN A 145 -12.09 -3.69 -39.43
N ARG A 146 -12.55 -2.64 -38.73
CA ARG A 146 -11.70 -1.84 -37.83
C ARG A 146 -11.63 -2.37 -36.40
N PHE A 147 -12.53 -3.29 -36.04
CA PHE A 147 -12.67 -3.83 -34.69
C PHE A 147 -12.51 -5.36 -34.64
N GLN A 148 -11.91 -5.94 -35.67
CA GLN A 148 -11.44 -7.34 -35.71
C GLN A 148 -9.91 -7.33 -35.64
#